data_AF-A0A963Q9R1-F1
#
_entry.id   AF-A0A963Q9R1-F1
#
_cell.length_a   1.000
_cell.length_b   1.000
_cell.length_c   1.000
_cell.angle_alpha   90.00
_cell.angle_beta   90.00
_cell.angle_gamma   90.00
#
_symmetry.space_group_name_H-M   'P 1'
#
loop_
_entity.id
_entity.type
_entity.pdbx_description
1 polymer ?
#
loop_
_entity_poly.entity_id
_entity_poly.type
_entity_poly.pdbx_seq_one_letter_code
_entity_poly.pdbx_strand_id
1 'polypeptide(L)'
;MFLLFEEAGKFLAGRVLSQTDTSAQVELDSGKRVKVKAANILITFDKPAPADLLAAARGVSEDIELDMAWEFAPEQEFGFADLAREYFSDKATLEQQVGALISLFEAPHYFRRAGKGRFRKASADVLA
;
A
#
# COMPACT_ATOMS: atom_id res chain seq x y z
N MET A 1 -17.89 -2.34 -1.55
CA MET A 1 -16.82 -1.95 -0.62
C MET A 1 -15.96 -3.14 -0.18
N PHE A 2 -14.67 -3.00 -0.49
CA PHE A 2 -13.55 -3.83 -0.10
C PHE A 2 -12.57 -2.98 0.71
N LEU A 3 -11.62 -3.64 1.38
CA LEU A 3 -10.49 -2.96 1.99
C LEU A 3 -9.20 -3.74 1.79
N LEU A 4 -8.09 -3.02 1.76
CA LEU A 4 -6.72 -3.53 1.82
C LEU A 4 -6.18 -3.22 3.22
N PHE A 5 -5.51 -4.18 3.82
CA PHE A 5 -4.89 -4.05 5.13
C PHE A 5 -3.57 -4.82 5.16
N GLU A 6 -2.72 -4.48 6.13
CA GLU A 6 -1.50 -5.24 6.40
C GLU A 6 -1.66 -6.06 7.69
N GLU A 7 -1.23 -7.32 7.62
CA GLU A 7 -1.18 -8.24 8.74
C GLU A 7 0.12 -9.05 8.68
N ALA A 8 0.93 -8.93 9.73
CA ALA A 8 2.17 -9.69 9.92
C ALA A 8 3.12 -9.66 8.69
N GLY A 9 3.29 -8.50 8.09
CA GLY A 9 4.15 -8.27 6.94
C GLY A 9 3.51 -8.56 5.58
N LYS A 10 2.22 -8.92 5.54
CA LYS A 10 1.52 -9.28 4.29
C LYS A 10 0.38 -8.34 4.01
N PHE A 11 0.23 -7.97 2.75
CA PHE A 11 -0.95 -7.25 2.27
C PHE A 11 -2.07 -8.23 1.95
N LEU A 12 -3.22 -8.01 2.57
CA LEU A 12 -4.43 -8.78 2.38
C LEU A 12 -5.57 -7.84 2.02
N ALA A 13 -6.49 -8.32 1.20
CA ALA A 13 -7.68 -7.57 0.86
C ALA A 13 -8.91 -8.48 0.86
N GLY A 14 -10.08 -7.89 1.13
CA GLY A 14 -11.32 -8.65 1.23
C GLY A 14 -12.56 -7.77 1.27
N ARG A 15 -13.73 -8.42 1.28
CA ARG A 15 -15.04 -7.78 1.32
C ARG A 15 -15.41 -7.36 2.73
N VAL A 16 -15.81 -6.11 2.90
CA VAL A 16 -16.31 -5.62 4.18
C VAL A 16 -17.72 -6.16 4.40
N LEU A 17 -17.91 -6.93 5.48
CA LEU A 17 -19.21 -7.44 5.91
C LEU A 17 -19.91 -6.48 6.88
N SER A 18 -19.12 -5.88 7.77
CA SER A 18 -19.56 -4.83 8.69
C SER A 18 -18.37 -3.99 9.13
N GLN A 19 -18.62 -2.76 9.59
CA GLN A 19 -17.58 -1.84 10.05
C GLN A 19 -18.08 -1.03 11.24
N THR A 20 -17.18 -0.79 12.19
CA THR A 20 -17.32 0.10 13.33
C THR A 20 -16.16 1.10 13.33
N ASP A 21 -16.19 2.07 14.25
CA ASP A 21 -15.14 3.08 14.39
C ASP A 21 -13.75 2.47 14.68
N THR A 22 -13.70 1.29 15.29
CA THR A 22 -12.44 0.66 15.74
C THR A 22 -12.03 -0.56 14.92
N SER A 23 -12.93 -1.11 14.09
CA SER A 23 -12.65 -2.34 13.34
C SER A 23 -13.62 -2.62 12.20
N ALA A 24 -13.22 -3.49 11.28
CA ALA A 24 -14.08 -4.08 10.25
C ALA A 24 -14.10 -5.60 10.35
N GLN A 25 -15.24 -6.22 10.02
CA GLN A 25 -15.32 -7.65 9.70
C GLN A 25 -15.14 -7.81 8.20
N VAL A 26 -14.16 -8.62 7.81
CA VAL A 26 -13.74 -8.77 6.42
C VAL A 26 -13.75 -10.24 6.02
N GLU A 27 -14.37 -10.55 4.89
CA GLU A 27 -14.30 -11.86 4.26
C GLU A 27 -13.21 -11.85 3.19
N LEU A 28 -12.22 -12.74 3.35
CA LEU A 28 -11.13 -12.95 2.38
C LEU A 28 -11.60 -13.84 1.24
N ASP A 29 -10.84 -13.87 0.15
CA ASP A 29 -11.14 -14.70 -1.02
C ASP A 29 -11.18 -16.22 -0.71
N SER A 30 -10.46 -16.64 0.34
CA SER A 30 -10.53 -18.01 0.87
C SER A 30 -11.83 -18.35 1.60
N GLY A 31 -12.75 -17.39 1.76
CA GLY A 31 -13.94 -17.49 2.60
C GLY A 31 -13.67 -17.29 4.11
N LYS A 32 -12.40 -17.16 4.51
CA LYS A 32 -12.03 -16.88 5.91
C LYS A 32 -12.51 -15.48 6.29
N ARG A 33 -13.16 -15.38 7.46
CA ARG A 33 -13.54 -14.09 8.06
C ARG A 33 -12.52 -13.65 9.10
N VAL A 34 -12.14 -12.38 9.03
CA VAL A 34 -11.16 -11.75 9.93
C VAL A 34 -11.67 -10.42 10.46
N LYS A 35 -11.29 -10.10 11.70
CA LYS A 35 -11.51 -8.78 12.28
C LYS A 35 -10.27 -7.92 12.06
N VAL A 36 -10.40 -6.85 11.30
CA VAL A 36 -9.32 -5.91 11.00
C VAL A 36 -9.48 -4.68 11.88
N LYS A 37 -8.45 -4.29 12.64
CA LYS A 37 -8.46 -3.01 13.40
C LYS A 37 -8.43 -1.84 12.41
N ALA A 38 -9.14 -0.76 12.70
CA ALA A 38 -9.16 0.42 11.83
C ALA A 38 -7.75 0.96 11.53
N ALA A 39 -6.85 0.93 12.53
CA ALA A 39 -5.45 1.34 12.38
C ALA A 39 -4.60 0.47 11.42
N ASN A 40 -5.08 -0.71 11.01
CA ASN A 40 -4.40 -1.59 10.05
C ASN A 40 -4.95 -1.45 8.62
N ILE A 41 -6.08 -0.74 8.45
CA ILE A 41 -6.67 -0.53 7.13
C ILE A 41 -5.81 0.49 6.39
N LEU A 42 -5.37 0.14 5.19
CA LEU A 42 -4.52 0.98 4.34
C LEU A 42 -5.33 1.76 3.32
N ILE A 43 -6.30 1.10 2.69
CA ILE A 43 -7.22 1.74 1.75
C ILE A 43 -8.56 1.00 1.72
N THR A 44 -9.63 1.74 1.43
CA THR A 44 -10.96 1.19 1.14
C THR A 44 -11.33 1.54 -0.29
N PHE A 45 -12.01 0.63 -0.98
CA PHE A 45 -12.30 0.78 -2.42
C PHE A 45 -13.54 -0.04 -2.82
N ASP A 46 -14.15 0.26 -3.96
CA ASP A 46 -15.33 -0.48 -4.44
C ASP A 46 -15.05 -1.44 -5.59
N LYS A 47 -14.04 -1.14 -6.40
CA LYS A 47 -13.60 -1.94 -7.54
C LYS A 47 -12.10 -1.70 -7.78
N PRO A 48 -11.37 -2.62 -8.43
CA PRO A 48 -11.82 -3.95 -8.90
C PRO A 48 -12.00 -4.95 -7.74
N ALA A 49 -12.17 -6.25 -8.03
CA ALA A 49 -12.16 -7.25 -6.97
C ALA A 49 -10.78 -7.28 -6.27
N PRO A 50 -10.70 -7.66 -4.97
CA PRO A 50 -9.44 -7.66 -4.22
C PRO A 50 -8.28 -8.42 -4.88
N ALA A 51 -8.55 -9.59 -5.47
CA ALA A 51 -7.55 -10.39 -6.14
C ALA A 51 -7.01 -9.71 -7.40
N ASP A 52 -7.91 -9.12 -8.21
CA ASP A 52 -7.53 -8.37 -9.42
C ASP A 52 -6.69 -7.15 -9.08
N LEU A 53 -7.06 -6.41 -8.01
CA LEU A 53 -6.28 -5.26 -7.55
C LEU A 53 -4.86 -5.68 -7.13
N LEU A 54 -4.74 -6.73 -6.32
CA LEU A 54 -3.43 -7.19 -5.84
C LEU A 54 -2.57 -7.72 -6.99
N ALA A 55 -3.15 -8.42 -7.96
CA ALA A 55 -2.45 -8.90 -9.14
C ALA A 55 -1.95 -7.74 -10.01
N ALA A 56 -2.81 -6.76 -10.31
CA ALA A 56 -2.43 -5.59 -11.10
C ALA A 56 -1.37 -4.74 -10.38
N ALA A 57 -1.56 -4.50 -9.07
CA ALA A 57 -0.60 -3.75 -8.27
C ALA A 57 0.76 -4.44 -8.18
N ARG A 58 0.80 -5.78 -8.19
CA ARG A 58 2.07 -6.52 -8.25
C ARG A 58 2.81 -6.25 -9.55
N GLY A 59 2.12 -6.29 -10.70
CA GLY A 59 2.70 -5.91 -11.98
C GLY A 59 3.24 -4.48 -11.96
N VAL A 60 2.46 -3.52 -11.45
CA VAL A 60 2.95 -2.13 -11.31
C VAL A 60 4.18 -2.04 -10.41
N SER A 61 4.22 -2.79 -9.30
CA SER A 61 5.34 -2.74 -8.37
C SER A 61 6.66 -3.23 -8.97
N GLU A 62 6.58 -4.17 -9.92
CA GLU A 62 7.74 -4.72 -10.65
C GLU A 62 8.31 -3.73 -11.67
N ASP A 63 7.46 -2.83 -12.18
CA ASP A 63 7.84 -1.78 -13.14
C ASP A 63 8.34 -0.48 -12.46
N ILE A 64 8.29 -0.38 -11.13
CA ILE A 64 8.79 0.80 -10.41
C ILE A 64 10.31 0.74 -10.30
N GLU A 65 10.99 1.74 -10.88
CA GLU A 65 12.41 1.97 -10.72
C GLU A 65 12.69 2.62 -9.36
N LEU A 66 13.39 1.90 -8.48
CA LEU A 66 13.58 2.32 -7.08
C LEU A 66 14.40 3.61 -6.94
N ASP A 67 15.43 3.79 -7.78
CA ASP A 67 16.25 5.01 -7.79
C ASP A 67 15.39 6.24 -8.09
N MET A 68 14.58 6.16 -9.16
CA MET A 68 13.68 7.23 -9.57
C MET A 68 12.57 7.45 -8.53
N ALA A 69 12.02 6.38 -7.96
CA ALA A 69 11.06 6.49 -6.86
C ALA A 69 11.66 7.16 -5.62
N TRP A 70 12.94 6.95 -5.33
CA TRP A 70 13.63 7.60 -4.21
C TRP A 70 13.88 9.08 -4.49
N GLU A 71 14.23 9.45 -5.72
CA GLU A 71 14.42 10.85 -6.12
C GLU A 71 13.13 11.67 -5.99
N PHE A 72 11.99 11.09 -6.40
CA PHE A 72 10.68 11.76 -6.31
C PHE A 72 10.00 11.61 -4.95
N ALA A 73 10.53 10.78 -4.06
CA ALA A 73 9.96 10.62 -2.73
C ALA A 73 10.08 11.92 -1.90
N PRO A 74 9.01 12.33 -1.21
CA PRO A 74 9.08 13.48 -0.32
C PRO A 74 10.18 13.36 0.75
N GLU A 75 10.82 14.48 1.08
CA GLU A 75 11.84 14.57 2.14
C GLU A 75 11.27 14.23 3.53
N GLN A 76 10.02 14.64 3.77
CA GLN A 76 9.32 14.38 5.02
C GLN A 76 8.65 13.00 5.02
N GLU A 77 8.00 12.64 6.12
CA GLU A 77 7.20 11.43 6.15
C GLU A 77 6.01 11.50 5.17
N PHE A 78 5.85 10.46 4.37
CA PHE A 78 4.84 10.41 3.31
C PHE A 78 4.07 9.08 3.31
N GLY A 79 2.91 9.08 2.65
CA GLY A 79 2.12 7.89 2.39
C GLY A 79 2.38 7.34 0.99
N PHE A 80 2.06 6.06 0.78
CA PHE A 80 2.21 5.41 -0.53
C PHE A 80 1.42 6.10 -1.65
N ALA A 81 0.26 6.69 -1.35
CA ALA A 81 -0.51 7.46 -2.32
C ALA A 81 0.17 8.78 -2.71
N ASP A 82 0.99 9.35 -1.81
CA ASP A 82 1.74 10.58 -2.11
C ASP A 82 2.86 10.25 -3.10
N LEU A 83 3.64 9.19 -2.83
CA LEU A 83 4.66 8.73 -3.79
C LEU A 83 4.05 8.37 -5.15
N ALA A 84 2.92 7.65 -5.15
CA ALA A 84 2.28 7.27 -6.41
C ALA A 84 1.90 8.50 -7.25
N ARG A 85 1.53 9.62 -6.62
CA ARG A 85 1.23 10.87 -7.33
C ARG A 85 2.46 11.51 -7.96
N GLU A 86 3.56 11.56 -7.21
CA GLU A 86 4.82 12.12 -7.69
C GLU A 86 5.45 11.27 -8.80
N TYR A 87 5.37 9.94 -8.68
CA TYR A 87 6.01 9.01 -9.62
C TYR A 87 5.19 8.80 -10.91
N PHE A 88 3.86 8.68 -10.81
CA PHE A 88 3.01 8.36 -11.97
C PHE A 88 2.26 9.59 -12.50
N SER A 89 1.40 10.20 -11.68
CA SER A 89 0.62 11.40 -12.00
C SER A 89 -0.22 11.84 -10.81
N ASP A 90 -0.67 13.10 -10.79
CA ASP A 90 -1.64 13.63 -9.80
C ASP A 90 -2.91 12.77 -9.64
N LYS A 91 -3.26 11.98 -10.66
CA LYS A 91 -4.40 11.07 -10.73
C LYS A 91 -4.00 9.59 -10.68
N ALA A 92 -2.92 9.26 -9.97
CA ALA A 92 -2.45 7.89 -9.82
C ALA A 92 -3.59 6.91 -9.46
N THR A 93 -3.72 5.84 -10.23
CA THR A 93 -4.81 4.88 -10.09
C THR A 93 -4.69 4.08 -8.80
N LEU A 94 -5.74 3.33 -8.45
CA LEU A 94 -5.71 2.48 -7.26
C LEU A 94 -4.61 1.42 -7.35
N GLU A 95 -4.44 0.81 -8.53
CA GLU A 95 -3.39 -0.16 -8.82
C GLU A 95 -2.00 0.46 -8.65
N GLN A 96 -1.81 1.70 -9.11
CA GLN A 96 -0.55 2.43 -8.96
C GLN A 96 -0.24 2.78 -7.50
N GLN A 97 -1.25 3.21 -6.74
CA GLN A 97 -1.09 3.49 -5.31
C GLN A 97 -0.70 2.23 -4.54
N VAL A 98 -1.38 1.10 -4.80
CA VAL A 98 -1.06 -0.17 -4.14
C VAL A 98 0.28 -0.75 -4.64
N GLY A 99 0.63 -0.54 -5.91
CA GLY A 99 1.95 -0.89 -6.44
C GLY A 99 3.07 -0.14 -5.74
N ALA A 100 2.93 1.18 -5.58
CA ALA A 100 3.87 2.00 -4.83
C ALA A 100 3.98 1.54 -3.36
N LEU A 101 2.87 1.19 -2.72
CA LEU A 101 2.87 0.60 -1.38
C LEU A 101 3.71 -0.69 -1.32
N ILE A 102 3.56 -1.59 -2.29
CA ILE A 102 4.32 -2.84 -2.37
C ILE A 102 5.82 -2.51 -2.52
N SER A 103 6.20 -1.68 -3.49
CA SER A 103 7.61 -1.34 -3.75
C SER A 103 8.26 -0.67 -2.53
N LEU A 104 7.57 0.27 -1.88
CA LEU A 104 8.03 0.91 -0.63
C LEU A 104 8.26 -0.10 0.50
N PHE A 105 7.42 -1.13 0.58
CA PHE A 105 7.49 -2.12 1.65
C PHE A 105 8.60 -3.16 1.44
N GLU A 106 8.86 -3.50 0.18
CA GLU A 106 9.86 -4.50 -0.26
C GLU A 106 11.26 -3.93 -0.44
N ALA A 107 11.41 -2.60 -0.48
CA ALA A 107 12.69 -1.91 -0.59
C ALA A 107 13.09 -1.15 0.71
N PRO A 108 13.29 -1.84 1.86
CA PRO A 108 13.59 -1.17 3.13
C PRO A 108 14.94 -0.44 3.18
N HIS A 109 15.83 -0.73 2.21
CA HIS A 109 17.10 -0.04 2.03
C HIS A 109 16.92 1.35 1.39
N TYR A 110 15.89 1.53 0.54
CA TYR A 110 15.48 2.83 0.01
C TYR A 110 14.47 3.55 0.91
N PHE A 111 13.55 2.82 1.53
CA PHE A 111 12.40 3.41 2.22
C PHE A 111 12.19 2.79 3.60
N ARG A 112 12.38 3.60 4.64
CA ARG A 112 12.18 3.20 6.03
C ARG A 112 10.71 3.36 6.41
N ARG A 113 10.16 2.36 7.11
CA ARG A 113 8.78 2.40 7.63
C ARG A 113 8.70 3.39 8.80
N ALA A 114 7.72 4.27 8.75
CA ALA A 114 7.43 5.27 9.78
C ALA A 114 6.05 5.05 10.45
N GLY A 115 5.37 3.96 10.10
CA GLY A 115 4.02 3.64 10.59
C GLY A 115 3.30 2.74 9.59
N LYS A 116 2.01 2.46 9.82
CA LYS A 116 1.19 1.71 8.85
C LYS A 116 0.94 2.57 7.62
N GLY A 117 1.43 2.12 6.46
CA GLY A 117 1.31 2.87 5.20
C GLY A 117 2.10 4.18 5.16
N ARG A 118 3.04 4.39 6.09
CA ARG A 118 3.85 5.61 6.21
C ARG A 118 5.32 5.29 6.08
N PHE A 119 6.05 6.14 5.35
CA PHE A 119 7.43 5.91 4.97
C PHE A 119 8.27 7.18 5.04
N ARG A 120 9.59 7.00 5.10
CA ARG A 120 10.60 8.04 4.87
C ARG A 120 11.68 7.47 3.97
N LYS A 121 12.21 8.30 3.08
CA LYS A 121 13.35 7.89 2.27
C LYS A 121 14.60 7.69 3.14
N ALA A 122 15.44 6.73 2.75
CA ALA A 122 16.77 6.57 3.32
C ALA A 122 17.64 7.77 2.95
N SER A 123 18.64 8.08 3.77
CA SER A 123 19.64 9.10 3.43
C SER A 123 20.48 8.64 2.24
N ALA A 124 20.94 9.58 1.40
CA ALA A 124 21.77 9.28 0.25
C ALA A 124 23.02 8.45 0.61
N ASP A 125 23.63 8.74 1.77
CA ASP A 125 24.80 8.00 2.29
C ASP A 125 24.56 6.50 2.52
N VAL A 126 23.30 6.06 2.62
CA VAL A 126 22.93 4.65 2.82
C VAL A 126 22.75 3.90 1.50
N LEU A 127 22.61 4.64 0.39
CA LEU A 127 22.47 4.09 -0.96
C LEU A 127 23.80 4.03 -1.74
N ALA A 128 24.86 4.66 -1.21
CA ALA A 128 26.20 4.75 -1.79
C ALA A 128 27.08 3.52 -1.52
#